data_AF-A0A2V8MXL5-F1
#
_entry.id   AF-A0A2V8MXL5-F1
#
_cell.length_a   1.000
_cell.length_b   1.000
_cell.length_c   1.000
_cell.angle_alpha   90.00
_cell.angle_beta   90.00
_cell.angle_gamma   90.00
#
_symmetry.space_group_name_H-M   'P 1'
#
loop_
_entity.id
_entity.type
_entity.pdbx_description
1 polymer ?
#
loop_
_entity_poly.entity_id
_entity_poly.type
_entity_poly.pdbx_seq_one_letter_code
_entity_poly.pdbx_strand_id
1 'polypeptide(L)'
;MFGGQVRRLNEHEMNYRLLLQYDGTDFHGWQIQTELRTVQGELTRVLSLLDGREVVVHGSGRTDAGVHAEGQVASVQLQRQISPDKLRGAINGNLPGDVRVLFASVARDDFHARYSARSKTYVYRIAHGQVLSPFWSRYALHEARGLDLRRLRSCARLFLGEHDWTAFSAAQSDAES
;
A
#
# COMPACT_ATOMS: atom_id res chain seq x y z
N MET A 1 -49.88 15.45 14.80
CA MET A 1 -48.83 14.91 15.71
C MET A 1 -48.23 13.68 15.06
N PHE A 2 -47.07 13.81 14.44
CA PHE A 2 -46.02 12.80 14.19
C PHE A 2 -44.87 13.64 13.60
N GLY A 3 -44.04 14.28 14.42
CA GLY A 3 -43.09 13.61 15.29
C GLY A 3 -41.87 13.26 14.43
N GLY A 4 -41.05 14.26 14.13
CA GLY A 4 -39.93 14.14 13.23
C GLY A 4 -38.83 13.21 13.75
N GLN A 5 -38.14 12.57 12.82
CA GLN A 5 -36.76 12.13 13.02
C GLN A 5 -35.88 13.06 12.19
N VAL A 6 -35.41 14.12 12.85
CA VAL A 6 -34.22 14.85 12.43
C VAL A 6 -33.08 13.84 12.41
N ARG A 7 -32.55 13.54 11.22
CA ARG A 7 -31.28 12.80 11.07
C ARG A 7 -30.25 13.53 11.93
N ARG A 8 -29.66 12.86 12.92
CA ARG A 8 -28.56 13.43 13.71
C ARG A 8 -27.42 13.76 12.75
N LEU A 9 -27.18 15.05 12.57
CA LEU A 9 -25.93 15.58 12.06
C LEU A 9 -24.88 15.50 13.18
N ASN A 10 -23.66 15.11 12.79
CA ASN A 10 -22.42 15.01 13.57
C ASN A 10 -22.12 13.63 14.18
N GLU A 11 -21.85 12.65 13.32
CA GLU A 11 -20.88 11.59 13.66
C GLU A 11 -19.52 12.07 13.15
N HIS A 12 -18.65 12.52 14.07
CA HIS A 12 -17.28 12.87 13.72
C HIS A 12 -16.54 11.59 13.32
N GLU A 13 -16.25 11.45 12.04
CA GLU A 13 -15.39 10.39 11.53
C GLU A 13 -13.97 10.59 12.04
N MET A 14 -13.32 9.51 12.46
CA MET A 14 -11.95 9.53 12.91
C MET A 14 -11.05 9.06 11.78
N ASN A 15 -10.07 9.88 11.43
CA ASN A 15 -9.06 9.53 10.43
C ASN A 15 -7.98 8.66 11.07
N TYR A 16 -7.65 7.55 10.44
CA TYR A 16 -6.59 6.65 10.86
C TYR A 16 -5.49 6.60 9.81
N ARG A 17 -4.25 6.56 10.30
CA ARG A 17 -3.07 6.20 9.52
C ARG A 17 -2.68 4.77 9.86
N LEU A 18 -2.51 3.95 8.84
CA LEU A 18 -2.07 2.57 8.94
C LEU A 18 -0.71 2.42 8.26
N LEU A 19 0.22 1.68 8.88
CA LEU A 19 1.46 1.21 8.23
C LEU A 19 1.32 -0.28 7.96
N LEU A 20 1.48 -0.68 6.72
CA LEU A 20 1.28 -2.05 6.24
C LEU A 20 2.55 -2.65 5.66
N GLN A 21 2.64 -3.97 5.81
CA GLN A 21 3.50 -4.84 5.02
C GLN A 21 2.66 -5.86 4.27
N TYR A 22 3.11 -6.25 3.08
CA TYR A 22 2.51 -7.36 2.35
C TYR A 22 3.51 -8.05 1.44
N ASP A 23 3.34 -9.37 1.34
CA ASP A 23 3.89 -10.17 0.24
C ASP A 23 2.92 -10.04 -0.95
N GLY A 24 3.35 -9.30 -1.98
CA GLY A 24 2.52 -9.04 -3.16
C GLY A 24 2.35 -10.21 -4.11
N THR A 25 3.05 -11.33 -3.90
CA THR A 25 3.14 -12.47 -4.85
C THR A 25 1.76 -12.92 -5.35
N ASP A 26 0.82 -13.07 -4.42
CA ASP A 26 -0.51 -13.63 -4.66
C ASP A 26 -1.60 -12.54 -4.77
N PHE A 27 -1.20 -11.29 -5.06
CA PHE A 27 -2.07 -10.13 -5.26
C PHE A 27 -1.92 -9.54 -6.67
N HIS A 28 -3.04 -9.08 -7.22
CA HIS A 28 -3.10 -8.29 -8.46
C HIS A 28 -2.81 -6.80 -8.20
N GLY A 29 -1.88 -6.54 -7.29
CA GLY A 29 -1.43 -5.21 -6.91
C GLY A 29 -2.23 -4.59 -5.77
N TRP A 30 -1.96 -3.30 -5.55
CA TRP A 30 -2.59 -2.52 -4.50
C TRP A 30 -4.05 -2.22 -4.82
N GLN A 31 -4.31 -1.62 -5.99
CA GLN A 31 -5.57 -0.97 -6.33
C GLN A 31 -6.69 -2.00 -6.55
N ILE A 32 -7.88 -1.75 -5.98
CA ILE A 32 -9.09 -2.55 -6.23
C ILE A 32 -9.35 -2.66 -7.74
N GLN A 33 -9.61 -3.88 -8.19
CA GLN A 33 -9.99 -4.25 -9.55
C GLN A 33 -11.13 -5.29 -9.46
N THR A 34 -12.03 -5.26 -10.44
CA THR A 34 -13.17 -6.18 -10.51
C THR A 34 -12.68 -7.63 -10.53
N GLU A 35 -13.23 -8.48 -9.66
CA GLU A 35 -12.97 -9.93 -9.58
C GLU A 35 -11.52 -10.34 -9.25
N LEU A 36 -10.63 -9.38 -8.93
CA LEU A 36 -9.24 -9.67 -8.61
C LEU A 36 -8.92 -9.42 -7.14
N ARG A 37 -8.13 -10.32 -6.56
CA ARG A 37 -7.61 -10.18 -5.20
C ARG A 37 -6.55 -9.08 -5.17
N THR A 38 -6.80 -8.03 -4.39
CA THR A 38 -5.94 -6.83 -4.28
C THR A 38 -5.75 -6.46 -2.81
N VAL A 39 -4.64 -5.79 -2.49
CA VAL A 39 -4.33 -5.42 -1.10
C VAL A 39 -5.36 -4.42 -0.56
N GLN A 40 -5.71 -3.40 -1.35
CA GLN A 40 -6.75 -2.44 -0.98
C GLN A 40 -8.11 -3.12 -0.82
N GLY A 41 -8.44 -4.10 -1.66
CA GLY A 41 -9.69 -4.87 -1.55
C GLY A 41 -9.82 -5.62 -0.23
N GLU A 42 -8.78 -6.36 0.18
CA GLU A 42 -8.78 -7.05 1.48
C GLU A 42 -8.88 -6.08 2.66
N LEU A 43 -8.12 -4.98 2.60
CA LEU A 43 -8.14 -3.96 3.65
C LEU A 43 -9.50 -3.27 3.76
N THR A 44 -10.09 -2.89 2.62
CA THR A 44 -11.44 -2.31 2.55
C THR A 44 -12.49 -3.27 3.07
N ARG A 45 -12.43 -4.56 2.70
CA ARG A 45 -13.38 -5.58 3.19
C ARG A 45 -13.37 -5.67 4.71
N VAL A 46 -12.18 -5.77 5.30
CA VAL A 46 -12.01 -5.89 6.76
C VAL A 46 -12.44 -4.60 7.45
N LEU A 47 -11.99 -3.44 7.00
CA LEU A 47 -12.36 -2.17 7.62
C LEU A 47 -13.86 -1.88 7.49
N SER A 48 -14.49 -2.25 6.38
CA SER A 48 -15.93 -2.10 6.19
C SER A 48 -16.73 -2.97 7.15
N LEU A 49 -16.26 -4.21 7.38
CA LEU A 49 -16.83 -5.10 8.39
C LEU A 49 -16.72 -4.50 9.80
N LEU A 50 -15.56 -3.91 10.13
CA LEU A 50 -15.32 -3.31 11.43
C LEU A 50 -16.15 -2.05 11.65
N ASP A 51 -16.31 -1.19 10.64
CA ASP A 51 -17.08 0.05 10.74
C ASP A 51 -18.60 -0.21 10.67
N GLY A 52 -19.02 -1.23 9.91
CA GLY A 52 -20.42 -1.56 9.65
C GLY A 52 -20.99 -0.87 8.41
N ARG A 53 -20.13 -0.28 7.57
CA ARG A 53 -20.47 0.35 6.29
C ARG A 53 -19.30 0.20 5.33
N GLU A 54 -19.53 0.46 4.05
CA GLU A 54 -18.43 0.57 3.10
C GLU A 54 -17.53 1.76 3.44
N VAL A 55 -16.21 1.54 3.41
CA VAL A 55 -15.19 2.58 3.65
C VAL A 55 -14.24 2.70 2.47
N VAL A 56 -13.67 3.89 2.30
CA VAL A 56 -12.66 4.14 1.26
C VAL A 56 -11.28 4.18 1.90
N VAL A 57 -10.40 3.30 1.42
CA VAL A 57 -9.00 3.23 1.85
C VAL A 57 -8.13 3.91 0.80
N HIS A 58 -7.28 4.86 1.22
CA HIS A 58 -6.33 5.52 0.34
C HIS A 58 -4.90 5.08 0.68
N GLY A 59 -4.14 4.61 -0.31
CA GLY A 59 -2.72 4.26 -0.15
C GLY A 59 -1.78 5.42 -0.46
N SER A 60 -0.56 5.38 0.07
CA SER A 60 0.50 6.35 -0.27
C SER A 60 0.99 6.23 -1.70
N GLY A 61 0.90 5.03 -2.29
CA GLY A 61 1.19 4.75 -3.69
C GLY A 61 0.45 3.51 -4.17
N ARG A 62 0.43 3.28 -5.47
CA ARG A 62 0.00 2.00 -6.05
C ARG A 62 1.23 1.11 -6.20
N THR A 63 1.03 -0.19 -6.07
CA THR A 63 2.00 -1.22 -6.45
C THR A 63 1.34 -2.14 -7.47
N ASP A 64 2.10 -2.56 -8.47
CA ASP A 64 1.62 -3.48 -9.49
C ASP A 64 1.47 -4.90 -8.94
N ALA A 65 0.88 -5.79 -9.75
CA ALA A 65 0.75 -7.21 -9.41
C ALA A 65 2.12 -7.83 -9.07
N GLY A 66 2.16 -8.64 -8.01
CA GLY A 66 3.39 -9.27 -7.53
C GLY A 66 4.32 -8.38 -6.68
N VAL A 67 4.16 -7.05 -6.70
CA VAL A 67 5.06 -6.14 -5.97
C VAL A 67 4.75 -6.15 -4.48
N HIS A 68 5.76 -6.39 -3.64
CA HIS A 68 5.65 -6.38 -2.17
C HIS A 68 5.74 -4.95 -1.60
N ALA A 69 5.37 -4.79 -0.32
CA ALA A 69 5.67 -3.58 0.43
C ALA A 69 6.19 -3.89 1.83
N GLU A 70 7.25 -3.18 2.23
CA GLU A 70 7.80 -3.19 3.59
C GLU A 70 7.24 -2.04 4.46
N GLY A 71 6.53 -1.08 3.86
CA GLY A 71 6.05 0.10 4.57
C GLY A 71 5.05 0.92 3.76
N GLN A 72 3.99 0.28 3.25
CA GLN A 72 2.91 1.00 2.59
C GLN A 72 2.08 1.74 3.65
N VAL A 73 1.83 3.03 3.44
CA VAL A 73 0.95 3.81 4.33
C VAL A 73 -0.44 3.86 3.73
N ALA A 74 -1.47 3.71 4.56
CA ALA A 74 -2.86 3.94 4.18
C ALA A 74 -3.55 4.92 5.13
N SER A 75 -4.52 5.66 4.61
CA SER A 75 -5.45 6.49 5.38
C SER A 75 -6.89 6.00 5.18
N VAL A 76 -7.67 6.01 6.24
CA VAL A 76 -9.09 5.64 6.24
C VAL A 76 -9.84 6.44 7.30
N GLN A 77 -11.03 6.92 6.95
CA GLN A 77 -11.98 7.52 7.89
C GLN A 77 -12.99 6.46 8.33
N LEU A 78 -13.17 6.33 9.65
CA LEU A 78 -14.14 5.41 10.24
C LEU A 78 -15.12 6.19 11.11
N GLN A 79 -16.40 5.81 11.09
CA GLN A 79 -17.39 6.37 12.02
C GLN A 79 -17.20 5.81 13.43
N ARG A 80 -16.78 4.55 13.53
CA ARG A 80 -16.48 3.93 14.81
C ARG A 80 -15.15 4.42 15.35
N GLN A 81 -15.19 4.85 16.60
CA GLN A 81 -14.00 5.21 17.36
C GLN A 81 -13.40 3.94 17.98
N ILE A 82 -12.30 3.48 17.40
CA ILE A 82 -11.58 2.28 17.82
C ILE A 82 -10.17 2.71 18.20
N SER A 83 -9.74 2.43 19.42
CA SER A 83 -8.36 2.72 19.83
C SER A 83 -7.37 2.06 18.85
N PRO A 84 -6.28 2.72 18.45
CA PRO A 84 -5.40 2.22 17.39
C PRO A 84 -4.89 0.78 17.61
N ASP A 85 -4.58 0.38 18.85
CA ASP A 85 -4.13 -0.99 19.14
C ASP A 85 -5.22 -2.03 18.88
N LYS A 86 -6.47 -1.75 19.27
CA LYS A 86 -7.61 -2.61 18.98
C LYS A 86 -7.91 -2.65 17.49
N LEU A 87 -7.81 -1.51 16.79
CA LEU A 87 -8.00 -1.45 15.35
C LEU A 87 -6.98 -2.33 14.63
N ARG A 88 -5.69 -2.18 14.95
CA ARG A 88 -4.61 -3.02 14.41
C ARG A 88 -4.87 -4.51 14.67
N GLY A 89 -5.20 -4.88 15.90
CA GLY A 89 -5.49 -6.26 16.27
C GLY A 89 -6.69 -6.84 15.50
N ALA A 90 -7.78 -6.06 15.41
CA ALA A 90 -8.98 -6.45 14.69
C ALA A 90 -8.72 -6.61 13.18
N ILE A 91 -7.96 -5.70 12.58
CA ILE A 91 -7.58 -5.79 11.16
C ILE A 91 -6.75 -7.07 10.93
N ASN A 92 -5.67 -7.26 11.69
CA ASN A 92 -4.78 -8.42 11.51
C ASN A 92 -5.45 -9.76 11.82
N GLY A 93 -6.44 -9.79 12.72
CA GLY A 93 -7.25 -10.98 12.99
C GLY A 93 -8.17 -11.39 11.84
N ASN A 94 -8.47 -10.48 10.91
CA ASN A 94 -9.37 -10.72 9.77
C ASN A 94 -8.68 -10.66 8.39
N LEU A 95 -7.40 -10.26 8.35
CA LEU A 95 -6.59 -10.24 7.13
C LEU A 95 -5.87 -11.58 6.89
N PRO A 96 -5.67 -11.97 5.63
CA PRO A 96 -4.84 -13.13 5.28
C PRO A 96 -3.36 -12.91 5.62
N GLY A 97 -2.62 -14.01 5.80
CA GLY A 97 -1.22 -14.07 6.28
C GLY A 97 -0.22 -13.15 5.57
N ASP A 98 -0.48 -12.87 4.30
CA ASP A 98 0.36 -12.15 3.34
C ASP A 98 0.14 -10.62 3.35
N VAL A 99 -0.75 -10.09 4.21
CA VAL A 99 -0.87 -8.65 4.48
C VAL A 99 -1.09 -8.39 5.97
N ARG A 100 -0.32 -7.45 6.52
CA ARG A 100 -0.32 -7.12 7.95
C ARG A 100 -0.21 -5.62 8.19
N VAL A 101 -1.01 -5.11 9.13
CA VAL A 101 -0.87 -3.78 9.69
C VAL A 101 0.14 -3.84 10.84
N LEU A 102 1.28 -3.18 10.68
CA LEU A 102 2.31 -3.08 11.71
C LEU A 102 1.93 -2.08 12.80
N PHE A 103 1.44 -0.92 12.37
CA PHE A 103 1.07 0.20 13.23
C PHE A 103 -0.22 0.84 12.76
N ALA A 104 -1.02 1.30 13.72
CA ALA A 104 -2.17 2.16 13.48
C ALA A 104 -2.03 3.39 14.39
N SER A 105 -2.48 4.55 13.93
CA SER A 105 -2.58 5.75 14.75
C SER A 105 -3.77 6.59 14.30
N VAL A 106 -4.32 7.38 15.22
CA VAL A 106 -5.20 8.50 14.83
C VAL A 106 -4.35 9.48 14.02
N ALA A 107 -4.93 10.00 12.95
CA ALA A 107 -4.36 11.05 12.14
C ALA A 107 -5.20 12.32 12.27
N ARG A 108 -4.62 13.45 11.87
CA ARG A 108 -5.37 14.69 11.71
C ARG A 108 -6.40 14.54 10.59
N ASP A 109 -7.47 15.31 10.65
CA ASP A 109 -8.54 15.27 9.65
C ASP A 109 -8.04 15.59 8.23
N ASP A 110 -6.99 16.41 8.13
CA ASP A 110 -6.34 16.84 6.89
C ASP A 110 -5.30 15.84 6.34
N PHE A 111 -5.00 14.75 7.06
CA PHE A 111 -4.04 13.76 6.60
C PHE A 111 -4.61 12.88 5.48
N HIS A 112 -3.87 12.74 4.38
CA HIS A 112 -4.20 11.83 3.29
C HIS A 112 -2.94 11.10 2.83
N ALA A 113 -2.94 9.76 2.84
CA ALA A 113 -1.73 8.96 2.62
C ALA A 113 -1.00 9.30 1.31
N ARG A 114 -1.73 9.54 0.21
CA ARG A 114 -1.16 9.98 -1.09
C ARG A 114 -0.54 11.37 -1.04
N TYR A 115 -1.32 12.38 -0.62
CA TYR A 115 -0.95 13.80 -0.75
C TYR A 115 -0.02 14.29 0.38
N SER A 116 -0.05 13.64 1.55
CA SER A 116 0.85 13.93 2.66
C SER A 116 2.22 13.24 2.52
N ALA A 117 2.40 12.32 1.56
CA ALA A 117 3.67 11.66 1.31
C ALA A 117 4.66 12.61 0.63
N ARG A 118 5.89 12.69 1.16
CA ARG A 118 6.96 13.56 0.60
C ARG A 118 7.88 12.85 -0.38
N SER A 119 8.09 11.56 -0.17
CA SER A 119 8.93 10.71 -1.01
C SER A 119 8.50 9.26 -0.87
N LYS A 120 8.96 8.43 -1.80
CA LYS A 120 8.79 6.98 -1.78
C LYS A 120 10.16 6.34 -1.99
N THR A 121 10.37 5.21 -1.35
CA THR A 121 11.61 4.43 -1.49
C THR A 121 11.24 3.04 -1.99
N TYR A 122 11.91 2.63 -3.07
CA TYR A 122 11.75 1.31 -3.67
C TYR A 122 13.08 0.57 -3.56
N VAL A 123 13.00 -0.74 -3.32
CA VAL A 123 14.15 -1.63 -3.27
C VAL A 123 13.92 -2.75 -4.27
N TYR A 124 14.77 -2.82 -5.28
CA TYR A 124 14.82 -3.96 -6.18
C TYR A 124 15.95 -4.89 -5.75
N ARG A 125 15.63 -6.17 -5.52
CA ARG A 125 16.60 -7.18 -5.09
C ARG A 125 16.95 -8.08 -6.27
N ILE A 126 18.25 -8.24 -6.53
CA ILE A 126 18.77 -9.14 -7.54
C ILE A 126 19.61 -10.19 -6.84
N ALA A 127 19.18 -11.45 -6.92
CA ALA A 127 19.93 -12.60 -6.46
C ALA A 127 20.87 -13.03 -7.58
N HIS A 128 22.17 -12.79 -7.41
CA HIS A 128 23.19 -13.09 -8.41
C HIS A 128 23.88 -14.43 -8.12
N GLY A 129 23.93 -15.31 -9.12
CA GLY A 129 24.59 -16.62 -9.03
C GLY A 129 23.94 -17.67 -9.93
N GLN A 130 24.59 -18.81 -10.11
CA GLN A 130 24.07 -19.88 -10.98
C GLN A 130 22.79 -20.52 -10.42
N VAL A 131 22.60 -20.50 -9.10
CA VAL A 131 21.46 -21.12 -8.41
C VAL A 131 20.78 -20.07 -7.53
N LEU A 132 19.46 -19.97 -7.67
CA LEU A 132 18.63 -19.15 -6.79
C LEU A 132 18.31 -19.93 -5.50
N SER A 133 18.55 -19.30 -4.35
CA SER A 133 18.10 -19.84 -3.07
C SER A 133 16.55 -19.80 -3.01
N PRO A 134 15.89 -20.87 -2.54
CA PRO A 134 14.43 -20.90 -2.45
C PRO A 134 13.87 -19.79 -1.55
N PHE A 135 14.64 -19.30 -0.58
CA PHE A 135 14.25 -18.18 0.30
C PHE A 135 14.14 -16.83 -0.42
N TRP A 136 14.74 -16.69 -1.60
CA TRP A 136 14.67 -15.48 -2.41
C TRP A 136 13.74 -15.62 -3.62
N SER A 137 13.16 -16.79 -3.86
CA SER A 137 12.37 -17.12 -5.05
C SER A 137 11.19 -16.17 -5.30
N ARG A 138 10.57 -15.66 -4.23
CA ARG A 138 9.49 -14.68 -4.30
C ARG A 138 9.98 -13.23 -4.24
N TYR A 139 11.17 -12.98 -3.69
CA TYR A 139 11.59 -11.64 -3.23
C TYR A 139 12.75 -11.02 -4.01
N ALA A 140 13.30 -11.72 -5.01
CA ALA A 140 14.39 -11.22 -5.81
C ALA A 140 14.32 -11.73 -7.26
N LEU A 141 14.76 -10.89 -8.19
CA LEU A 141 15.05 -11.32 -9.56
C LEU A 141 16.31 -12.20 -9.54
N HIS A 142 16.23 -13.39 -10.13
CA HIS A 142 17.41 -14.24 -10.32
C HIS A 142 18.19 -13.81 -11.56
N GLU A 143 19.47 -13.55 -11.39
CA GLU A 143 20.38 -13.25 -12.49
C GLU A 143 21.61 -14.18 -12.43
N ALA A 144 21.72 -15.09 -13.41
CA ALA A 144 22.83 -16.02 -13.52
C ALA A 144 24.01 -15.46 -14.32
N ARG A 145 23.79 -14.42 -15.14
CA ARG A 145 24.84 -13.78 -15.94
C ARG A 145 25.70 -12.91 -15.05
N GLY A 146 26.99 -12.82 -15.39
CA GLY A 146 27.93 -11.95 -14.69
C GLY A 146 27.52 -10.48 -14.78
N LEU A 147 27.35 -9.83 -13.63
CA LEU A 147 27.04 -8.41 -13.53
C LEU A 147 28.32 -7.58 -13.28
N ASP A 148 28.54 -6.56 -14.11
CA ASP A 148 29.58 -5.55 -13.84
C ASP A 148 29.05 -4.51 -12.83
N LEU A 149 29.28 -4.79 -11.54
CA LEU A 149 28.84 -3.91 -10.46
C LEU A 149 29.48 -2.52 -10.52
N ARG A 150 30.67 -2.36 -11.13
CA ARG A 150 31.29 -1.03 -11.26
C ARG A 150 30.50 -0.21 -12.28
N ARG A 151 30.19 -0.79 -13.44
CA ARG A 151 29.33 -0.13 -14.44
C ARG A 151 27.95 0.20 -13.89
N LEU A 152 27.30 -0.75 -13.21
CA LEU A 152 25.98 -0.50 -12.60
C LEU A 152 26.02 0.66 -11.60
N ARG A 153 27.03 0.72 -10.73
CA ARG A 153 27.20 1.84 -9.79
C ARG A 153 27.46 3.16 -10.49
N SER A 154 28.26 3.17 -11.55
CA SER A 154 28.52 4.39 -12.33
C SER A 154 27.25 4.87 -13.04
N CYS A 155 26.49 3.97 -13.68
CA CYS A 155 25.23 4.31 -14.33
C CYS A 155 24.17 4.80 -13.33
N ALA A 156 24.05 4.16 -12.16
CA ALA A 156 23.07 4.57 -11.15
C ALA A 156 23.25 6.02 -10.68
N ARG A 157 24.48 6.54 -10.69
CA ARG A 157 24.74 7.95 -10.35
C ARG A 157 24.13 8.93 -11.36
N LEU A 158 23.96 8.52 -12.61
CA LEU A 158 23.31 9.33 -13.65
C LEU A 158 21.83 9.56 -13.35
N PHE A 159 21.21 8.72 -12.50
CA PHE A 159 19.81 8.84 -12.14
C PHE A 159 19.54 9.82 -10.98
N LEU A 160 20.59 10.37 -10.37
CA LEU A 160 20.43 11.33 -9.27
C LEU A 160 20.06 12.71 -9.81
N GLY A 161 19.11 13.37 -9.15
CA GLY A 161 18.65 14.72 -9.49
C GLY A 161 17.32 14.74 -10.22
N GLU A 162 17.02 15.87 -10.84
CA GLU A 162 15.80 16.10 -11.61
C GLU A 162 16.06 15.81 -13.09
N HIS A 163 15.22 14.97 -13.68
CA HIS A 163 15.34 14.52 -15.07
C HIS A 163 13.95 14.37 -15.69
N ASP A 164 13.89 14.41 -17.02
CA ASP A 164 12.73 13.93 -17.77
C ASP A 164 12.76 12.39 -17.80
N TRP A 165 11.78 11.79 -17.13
CA TRP A 165 11.64 10.34 -16.99
C TRP A 165 10.70 9.70 -18.01
N THR A 166 10.25 10.43 -19.04
CA THR A 166 9.29 9.93 -20.05
C THR A 166 9.76 8.65 -20.73
N ALA A 167 11.07 8.49 -20.96
CA ALA A 167 11.63 7.26 -21.54
C ALA A 167 11.50 6.02 -20.62
N PHE A 168 11.21 6.22 -19.34
CA PHE A 168 11.07 5.18 -18.31
C PHE A 168 9.62 5.00 -17.83
N SER A 169 8.66 5.75 -18.36
CA SER A 169 7.23 5.54 -18.12
C SER A 169 6.65 4.51 -19.10
N ALA A 170 5.65 3.75 -18.64
CA ALA A 170 4.87 2.89 -19.52
C ALA A 170 4.14 3.72 -20.58
N ALA A 171 3.98 3.18 -21.79
CA ALA A 171 3.33 3.86 -22.91
C ALA A 171 1.85 4.25 -22.66
N GLN A 172 1.25 3.72 -21.58
CA GLN A 172 -0.12 4.00 -21.12
C GLN A 172 -0.12 4.59 -19.70
N SER A 173 0.85 5.42 -19.34
CA SER A 173 0.67 6.26 -18.17
C SER A 173 -0.30 7.38 -18.55
N ASP A 174 -1.55 7.28 -18.13
CA ASP A 174 -2.39 8.47 -17.98
C ASP A 174 -1.63 9.42 -17.06
N ALA A 175 -1.07 10.48 -17.65
CA ALA A 175 -0.56 11.60 -16.90
C ALA A 175 -1.76 12.31 -16.28
N GLU A 176 -2.19 11.87 -15.10
CA GLU A 176 -3.23 12.56 -14.34
C GLU A 176 -2.66 13.15 -13.04
N SER A 177 -2.38 14.46 -13.17
CA SER A 177 -2.64 15.59 -12.26
C SER A 177 -2.61 15.35 -10.74
#